data_AF-A0A352W417-F1
#
_entry.id   AF-A0A352W417-F1
#
_cell.length_a   1.000
_cell.length_b   1.000
_cell.length_c   1.000
_cell.angle_alpha   90.00
_cell.angle_beta   90.00
_cell.angle_gamma   90.00
#
_symmetry.space_group_name_H-M   'P 1'
#
loop_
_entity.id
_entity.type
_entity.pdbx_description
1 polymer ?
#
loop_
_entity_poly.entity_id
_entity_poly.type
_entity_poly.pdbx_seq_one_letter_code
_entity_poly.pdbx_strand_id
1 'polypeptide(L)'
;LNGLTAVFSESLDRASILQAYRARRVYATTNARIRLLFTGNGAFMGQTAANESRKVFFTDITGENKLKKIDLMKNGILYTRLIPDGKTFQREIIINDAEPAAWYVRVTQTDNHIAWSSPVWFES
;
A
#
# COMPACT_ATOMS: atom_id res chain seq x y z
N LEU A 1 -3.64 -4.72 21.80
CA LEU A 1 -3.84 -4.28 20.40
C LEU A 1 -3.37 -5.42 19.52
N ASN A 2 -4.27 -6.15 18.86
CA ASN A 2 -3.87 -7.23 17.96
C ASN A 2 -3.72 -6.66 16.55
N GLY A 3 -2.66 -7.07 15.84
CA GLY A 3 -2.43 -6.71 14.45
C GLY A 3 -2.49 -7.95 13.58
N LEU A 4 -2.93 -7.80 12.33
CA LEU A 4 -2.88 -8.86 11.33
C LEU A 4 -1.86 -8.48 10.26
N THR A 5 -1.15 -9.47 9.74
CA THR A 5 -0.36 -9.32 8.52
C THR A 5 -1.10 -10.01 7.39
N ALA A 6 -1.38 -9.27 6.34
CA ALA A 6 -1.86 -9.82 5.08
C ALA A 6 -0.68 -10.05 4.14
N VAL A 7 -0.77 -11.11 3.34
CA VAL A 7 0.29 -11.57 2.44
C VAL A 7 -0.31 -11.82 1.05
N PHE A 8 0.30 -11.25 0.02
CA PHE A 8 -0.03 -11.53 -1.37
C PHE A 8 0.77 -12.74 -1.87
N SER A 9 0.23 -13.93 -1.63
CA SER A 9 0.76 -15.22 -2.08
C SER A 9 0.03 -15.72 -3.33
N GLU A 10 0.74 -16.44 -4.20
CA GLU A 10 0.18 -17.05 -5.41
C GLU A 10 -0.83 -18.17 -5.09
N SER A 11 -0.63 -18.87 -3.98
CA SER A 11 -1.51 -19.94 -3.49
C SER A 11 -1.52 -19.99 -1.96
N LEU A 12 -2.55 -20.64 -1.40
CA LEU A 12 -2.77 -20.79 0.04
C LEU A 12 -2.01 -21.99 0.64
N ASP A 13 -0.76 -22.17 0.22
CA ASP A 13 0.15 -23.16 0.80
C ASP A 13 1.31 -22.47 1.55
N ARG A 14 1.93 -23.22 2.47
CA ARG A 14 2.97 -22.69 3.36
C ARG A 14 4.17 -22.13 2.59
N ALA A 15 4.60 -22.77 1.51
CA ALA A 15 5.80 -22.36 0.79
C ALA A 15 5.55 -21.02 0.07
N SER A 16 4.42 -20.91 -0.62
CA SER A 16 4.01 -19.70 -1.34
C SER A 16 3.77 -18.51 -0.41
N ILE A 17 3.16 -18.74 0.76
CA ILE A 17 2.99 -17.70 1.79
C ILE A 17 4.35 -17.23 2.32
N LEU A 18 5.27 -18.14 2.64
CA LEU A 18 6.59 -17.76 3.15
C LEU A 18 7.43 -17.04 2.10
N GLN A 19 7.35 -17.44 0.83
CA GLN A 19 8.01 -16.77 -0.27
C GLN A 19 7.51 -15.33 -0.43
N ALA A 20 6.19 -15.14 -0.47
CA ALA A 20 5.58 -13.82 -0.57
C ALA A 20 5.93 -12.93 0.63
N TYR A 21 5.93 -13.50 1.83
CA TYR A 21 6.33 -12.80 3.04
C TYR A 21 7.79 -12.32 2.97
N ARG A 22 8.72 -13.20 2.57
CA ARG A 22 10.14 -12.86 2.39
C ARG A 22 10.36 -11.81 1.30
N ALA A 23 9.56 -11.84 0.24
CA ALA A 23 9.54 -10.83 -0.82
C ALA A 23 8.83 -9.53 -0.40
N ARG A 24 8.43 -9.39 0.87
CA ARG A 24 7.75 -8.21 1.44
C ARG A 24 6.46 -7.84 0.70
N ARG A 25 5.79 -8.82 0.06
CA ARG A 25 4.46 -8.65 -0.55
C ARG A 25 3.39 -8.67 0.55
N VAL A 26 3.55 -7.82 1.54
CA VAL A 26 2.78 -7.85 2.79
C VAL A 26 2.28 -6.47 3.16
N TYR A 27 1.25 -6.43 4.00
CA TYR A 27 0.76 -5.20 4.61
C TYR A 27 0.18 -5.51 6.00
N ALA A 28 0.20 -4.53 6.89
CA ALA A 28 -0.27 -4.70 8.26
C ALA A 28 -1.63 -4.02 8.45
N THR A 29 -2.51 -4.60 9.28
CA THR A 29 -3.77 -3.99 9.70
C THR A 29 -3.95 -4.05 11.21
N THR A 30 -4.76 -3.14 11.78
CA THR A 30 -5.14 -3.19 13.19
C THR A 30 -6.34 -4.11 13.45
N ASN A 31 -6.26 -5.40 13.12
CA ASN A 31 -7.35 -6.39 13.33
C ASN A 31 -8.62 -6.19 12.49
N ALA A 32 -8.61 -5.24 11.54
CA ALA A 32 -9.65 -5.08 10.53
C ALA A 32 -9.22 -5.76 9.22
N ARG A 33 -10.15 -6.40 8.51
CA ARG A 33 -9.91 -7.05 7.21
C ARG A 33 -9.98 -6.03 6.06
N ILE A 34 -9.09 -5.05 6.11
CA ILE A 34 -8.90 -4.09 5.02
C ILE A 34 -8.11 -4.79 3.91
N ARG A 35 -8.64 -4.85 2.69
CA ARG A 35 -7.89 -5.24 1.47
C ARG A 35 -7.15 -4.03 0.95
N LEU A 36 -5.85 -4.17 0.70
CA LEU A 36 -4.99 -3.09 0.22
C LEU A 36 -3.98 -3.63 -0.80
N LEU A 37 -4.07 -3.14 -2.03
CA LEU A 37 -3.08 -3.30 -3.07
C LEU A 37 -2.48 -1.93 -3.41
N PHE A 38 -1.16 -1.87 -3.49
CA PHE A 38 -0.40 -0.70 -3.89
C PHE A 38 0.72 -1.12 -4.84
N THR A 39 0.88 -0.38 -5.93
CA THR A 39 2.00 -0.55 -6.88
C THR A 39 2.54 0.82 -7.32
N GLY A 40 3.78 0.86 -7.80
CA GLY A 40 4.41 2.05 -8.37
C GLY A 40 5.20 1.68 -9.62
N ASN A 41 4.89 2.31 -10.76
CA ASN A 41 5.44 1.97 -12.09
C ASN A 41 5.38 0.45 -12.37
N GLY A 42 4.28 -0.19 -11.99
CA GLY A 42 4.08 -1.64 -12.14
C GLY A 42 4.77 -2.51 -11.09
N ALA A 43 5.71 -1.99 -10.30
CA ALA A 43 6.33 -2.71 -9.19
C ALA A 43 5.35 -2.86 -8.03
N PHE A 44 5.24 -4.09 -7.51
CA PHE A 44 4.36 -4.42 -6.40
C PHE A 44 4.89 -3.83 -5.08
N MET A 45 4.00 -3.52 -4.13
CA MET A 45 4.45 -3.21 -2.76
C MET A 45 5.37 -4.31 -2.21
N GLY A 46 6.50 -3.91 -1.64
CA GLY A 46 7.59 -4.82 -1.29
C GLY A 46 8.74 -4.87 -2.30
N GLN A 47 8.58 -4.26 -3.48
CA GLN A 47 9.57 -4.28 -4.56
C GLN A 47 10.21 -2.91 -4.83
N THR A 48 11.32 -2.95 -5.58
CA THR A 48 12.01 -1.77 -6.10
C THR A 48 11.61 -1.53 -7.56
N ALA A 49 11.47 -0.26 -7.93
CA ALA A 49 11.28 0.25 -9.28
C ALA A 49 12.44 1.19 -9.65
N ALA A 50 12.70 1.34 -10.95
CA ALA A 50 13.67 2.31 -11.44
C ALA A 50 13.23 3.74 -11.09
N ASN A 51 14.18 4.59 -10.67
CA ASN A 51 13.89 5.96 -10.32
C ASN A 51 13.65 6.83 -11.56
N GLU A 52 12.41 6.82 -12.05
CA GLU A 52 11.92 7.71 -13.10
C GLU A 52 11.29 8.97 -12.49
N SER A 53 11.42 10.11 -13.17
CA SER A 53 10.78 11.35 -12.74
C SER A 53 9.25 11.25 -12.72
N ARG A 54 8.67 10.46 -13.63
CA ARG A 54 7.23 10.17 -13.65
C ARG A 54 6.97 8.88 -12.87
N LYS A 55 6.25 9.02 -11.76
CA LYS A 55 5.81 7.90 -10.91
C LYS A 55 4.29 7.73 -11.04
N VAL A 56 3.85 6.55 -11.44
CA VAL A 56 2.44 6.15 -11.56
C VAL A 56 2.14 5.15 -10.47
N PHE A 57 1.39 5.58 -9.47
CA PHE A 57 0.96 4.73 -8.37
C PHE A 57 -0.45 4.22 -8.62
N PHE A 58 -0.67 2.91 -8.48
CA PHE A 58 -2.01 2.34 -8.48
C PHE A 58 -2.40 1.91 -7.07
N THR A 59 -3.63 2.26 -6.67
CA THR A 59 -4.23 1.87 -5.39
C THR A 59 -5.53 1.12 -5.64
N ASP A 60 -5.73 0.01 -4.94
CA ASP A 60 -7.01 -0.72 -4.89
C ASP A 60 -7.27 -1.16 -3.45
N ILE A 61 -8.26 -0.53 -2.83
CA ILE A 61 -8.53 -0.56 -1.40
C ILE A 61 -9.98 -0.91 -1.16
N THR A 62 -10.22 -1.81 -0.20
CA THR A 62 -11.56 -2.12 0.31
C THR A 62 -11.51 -2.24 1.83
N GLY A 63 -12.21 -1.35 2.54
CA GLY A 63 -12.37 -1.42 3.98
C GLY A 63 -13.55 -2.29 4.40
N GLU A 64 -13.55 -2.73 5.66
CA GLU A 64 -14.75 -3.30 6.30
C GLU A 64 -15.79 -2.20 6.56
N ASN A 65 -15.30 -0.98 6.86
CA ASN A 65 -16.08 0.24 7.06
C ASN A 65 -15.72 1.33 6.04
N LYS A 66 -16.46 2.45 6.09
CA LYS A 66 -16.22 3.59 5.21
C LYS A 66 -14.79 4.09 5.39
N LEU A 67 -14.10 4.38 4.29
CA LEU A 67 -12.76 4.92 4.33
C LEU A 67 -12.83 6.38 4.82
N LYS A 68 -12.04 6.70 5.84
CA LYS A 68 -11.92 8.04 6.41
C LYS A 68 -10.88 8.87 5.67
N LYS A 69 -9.74 8.24 5.31
CA LYS A 69 -8.66 8.87 4.54
C LYS A 69 -7.69 7.82 3.99
N ILE A 70 -7.00 8.19 2.92
CA ILE A 70 -5.84 7.48 2.39
C ILE A 70 -4.69 8.47 2.32
N ASP A 71 -3.63 8.21 3.06
CA ASP A 71 -2.41 9.00 3.09
C ASP A 71 -1.37 8.34 2.16
N LEU A 72 -0.93 9.03 1.11
CA LEU A 72 0.25 8.65 0.35
C LEU A 72 1.48 9.22 1.04
N MET A 73 2.43 8.36 1.36
CA MET A 73 3.60 8.66 2.18
C MET A 73 4.86 8.59 1.32
N LYS A 74 5.77 9.56 1.49
CA LYS A 74 7.13 9.58 0.91
C LYS A 74 8.15 9.60 2.05
N ASN A 75 9.01 8.59 2.14
CA ASN A 75 10.04 8.49 3.19
C ASN A 75 9.49 8.70 4.62
N GLY A 76 8.30 8.17 4.91
CA GLY A 76 7.64 8.30 6.22
C GLY A 76 6.88 9.62 6.45
N ILE A 77 6.99 10.58 5.53
CA ILE A 77 6.31 11.88 5.61
C ILE A 77 5.05 11.86 4.72
N LEU A 78 3.97 12.49 5.18
CA LEU A 78 2.75 12.64 4.39
C LEU A 78 3.06 13.47 3.14
N TYR A 79 2.87 12.88 1.96
CA TYR A 79 2.97 13.59 0.69
C TYR A 79 1.62 14.20 0.29
N THR A 80 0.56 13.38 0.26
CA THR A 80 -0.79 13.87 0.00
C THR A 80 -1.84 13.00 0.68
N ARG A 81 -3.02 13.57 0.91
CA ARG A 81 -4.18 12.90 1.51
C ARG A 81 -5.35 12.91 0.55
N LEU A 82 -5.96 11.74 0.41
CA LEU A 82 -7.20 11.53 -0.32
C LEU A 82 -8.33 11.24 0.67
N ILE A 83 -9.53 11.73 0.37
CA ILE A 83 -10.74 11.51 1.17
C ILE A 83 -11.77 10.79 0.27
N PRO A 84 -11.82 9.46 0.31
CA PRO A 84 -12.83 8.69 -0.44
C PRO A 84 -14.23 8.88 0.14
N ASP A 85 -15.24 8.73 -0.72
CA ASP A 85 -16.63 8.61 -0.29
C ASP A 85 -17.14 7.19 -0.48
N GLY A 86 -16.78 6.30 0.44
CA GLY A 86 -17.23 4.90 0.40
C GLY A 86 -16.30 3.94 1.11
N LYS A 87 -16.60 2.64 1.00
CA LYS A 87 -15.75 1.56 1.52
C LYS A 87 -14.64 1.16 0.55
N THR A 88 -14.79 1.50 -0.72
CA THR A 88 -13.87 1.14 -1.80
C THR A 88 -13.17 2.37 -2.35
N PHE A 89 -11.91 2.22 -2.75
CA PHE A 89 -11.18 3.25 -3.46
C PHE A 89 -10.20 2.60 -4.42
N GLN A 90 -10.32 2.94 -5.71
CA GLN A 90 -9.40 2.49 -6.73
C GLN A 90 -9.02 3.67 -7.62
N ARG A 91 -7.72 3.95 -7.74
CA ARG A 91 -7.25 5.10 -8.52
C ARG A 91 -5.77 4.99 -8.88
N GLU A 92 -5.42 5.54 -10.04
CA GLU A 92 -4.06 5.92 -10.40
C GLU A 92 -3.73 7.34 -9.93
N ILE A 93 -2.55 7.48 -9.31
CA ILE A 93 -1.99 8.74 -8.83
C ILE A 93 -0.68 8.96 -9.57
N ILE A 94 -0.63 10.00 -10.40
CA ILE A 94 0.55 10.35 -11.18
C ILE A 94 1.28 11.48 -10.45
N ILE A 95 2.56 11.28 -10.19
CA ILE A 95 3.44 12.24 -9.52
C ILE A 95 4.67 12.47 -10.39
N ASN A 96 5.07 13.73 -10.53
CA ASN A 96 6.36 14.11 -11.10
C ASN A 96 7.31 14.43 -9.95
N ASP A 97 8.23 13.51 -9.67
CA ASP A 97 9.21 13.58 -8.59
C ASP A 97 10.48 12.82 -9.02
N ALA A 98 11.58 13.54 -9.20
CA ALA A 98 12.85 12.97 -9.65
C ALA A 98 13.64 12.29 -8.53
N GLU A 99 13.24 12.46 -7.28
CA GLU A 99 14.02 11.97 -6.15
C GLU A 99 13.78 10.47 -5.90
N PRO A 100 14.85 9.69 -5.66
CA PRO A 100 14.73 8.36 -5.06
C PRO A 100 14.00 8.43 -3.72
N ALA A 101 13.04 7.53 -3.51
CA ALA A 101 12.28 7.49 -2.27
C ALA A 101 11.50 6.18 -2.11
N ALA A 102 11.19 5.85 -0.86
CA ALA A 102 10.23 4.83 -0.50
C ALA A 102 8.83 5.44 -0.43
N TRP A 103 7.89 4.87 -1.20
CA TRP A 103 6.50 5.30 -1.26
C TRP A 103 5.57 4.21 -0.74
N TYR A 104 4.58 4.56 0.07
CA TYR A 104 3.58 3.61 0.56
C TYR A 104 2.29 4.33 0.89
N VAL A 105 1.21 3.58 1.10
CA VAL A 105 -0.08 4.13 1.52
C VAL A 105 -0.45 3.70 2.92
N ARG A 106 -1.05 4.63 3.66
CA ARG A 106 -1.72 4.38 4.94
C ARG A 106 -3.21 4.67 4.80
N VAL A 107 -4.03 3.65 5.00
CA VAL A 107 -5.48 3.72 4.91
C VAL A 107 -6.08 3.78 6.29
N THR A 108 -6.96 4.73 6.58
CA THR A 108 -7.74 4.77 7.83
C THR A 108 -9.21 4.69 7.48
N GLN A 109 -9.97 3.80 8.12
CA GLN A 109 -11.42 3.74 8.01
C GLN A 109 -12.09 4.51 9.17
N THR A 110 -13.42 4.70 9.13
CA THR A 110 -14.14 5.60 10.04
C THR A 110 -14.09 5.21 11.52
N ASP A 111 -13.90 3.92 11.81
CA ASP A 111 -13.70 3.38 13.17
C ASP A 111 -12.24 3.53 13.67
N ASN A 112 -11.39 4.20 12.89
CA ASN A 112 -9.96 4.42 13.12
C ASN A 112 -9.06 3.17 13.03
N HIS A 113 -9.55 2.03 12.55
CA HIS A 113 -8.67 0.96 12.11
C HIS A 113 -7.87 1.38 10.88
N ILE A 114 -6.66 0.84 10.78
CA ILE A 114 -5.64 1.31 9.83
C ILE A 114 -5.04 0.11 9.10
N ALA A 115 -4.69 0.31 7.83
CA ALA A 115 -3.82 -0.56 7.06
C ALA A 115 -2.61 0.21 6.52
N TRP A 116 -1.44 -0.43 6.48
CA TRP A 116 -0.20 0.10 5.90
C TRP A 116 0.38 -0.87 4.91
N SER A 117 0.55 -0.45 3.65
CA SER A 117 1.25 -1.25 2.65
C SER A 117 2.74 -1.34 2.97
N SER A 118 3.40 -2.38 2.48
CA SER A 118 4.84 -2.30 2.26
C SER A 118 5.17 -1.17 1.27
N PRO A 119 6.38 -0.59 1.32
CA PRO A 119 6.79 0.41 0.35
C PRO A 119 7.05 -0.16 -1.04
N VAL A 120 6.94 0.70 -2.04
CA VAL A 120 7.66 0.58 -3.31
C VAL A 120 8.85 1.52 -3.23
N TRP A 121 10.05 1.00 -3.46
CA TRP A 121 11.29 1.79 -3.44
C TRP A 121 11.63 2.25 -4.86
N PHE A 122 11.81 3.55 -5.07
CA PHE A 122 12.35 4.09 -6.32
C PHE A 122 13.83 4.36 -6.14
N GLU A 123 14.68 3.61 -6.84
CA GLU A 123 16.13 3.62 -6.69
C GLU A 123 16.81 3.70 -8.08
N SER A 124 18.04 4.21 -8.11
CA SER A 124 18.85 4.38 -9.33
C SER A 124 19.51 3.09 -9.80
#